data_AF-A0A7C7BZC5-F1
#
_entry.id   AF-A0A7C7BZC5-F1
#
_cell.length_a   1.000
_cell.length_b   1.000
_cell.length_c   1.000
_cell.angle_alpha   90.00
_cell.angle_beta   90.00
_cell.angle_gamma   90.00
#
_symmetry.space_group_name_H-M   'P 1'
#
loop_
_entity.id
_entity.type
_entity.pdbx_description
1 polymer ?
#
loop_
_entity_poly.entity_id
_entity_poly.type
_entity_poly.pdbx_seq_one_letter_code
_entity_poly.pdbx_strand_id
1 'polypeptide(L)'
;DHVAAKKEGRATLTFNWTPNFTDADGFVFIEWPPYYLGCRKQDGGDSKCGSPIGWLKKAANYKFPKTHPAAYMAFSRMSFTAGQIGSMAALVDLDKMSHQDAATKWLADNEKVWKSMTGVGM
;
A
#
# COMPACT_ATOMS: atom_id res chain seq x y z
N ASP A 1 -1.70 20.38 -3.81
CA ASP A 1 -2.36 20.96 -2.62
C ASP A 1 -1.55 20.92 -1.34
N HIS A 2 -1.00 19.79 -0.89
CA HIS A 2 -0.27 19.73 0.40
C HIS A 2 0.95 20.65 0.48
N VAL A 3 1.74 20.76 -0.60
CA VAL A 3 2.91 21.66 -0.67
C VAL A 3 2.51 23.13 -0.48
N ALA A 4 1.42 23.56 -1.12
CA ALA A 4 0.92 24.92 -1.00
C ALA A 4 0.42 25.20 0.42
N ALA A 5 -0.39 24.30 0.98
CA ALA A 5 -0.90 24.43 2.34
C ALA A 5 0.22 24.51 3.39
N LYS A 6 1.29 23.73 3.22
CA LYS A 6 2.49 23.80 4.08
C LYS A 6 3.18 25.16 4.00
N LYS A 7 3.32 25.72 2.79
CA LYS A 7 3.91 27.05 2.58
C LYS A 7 3.06 28.18 3.19
N GLU A 8 1.74 28.01 3.17
CA GLU A 8 0.78 28.97 3.71
C GLU A 8 0.57 28.84 5.23
N GLY A 9 1.07 27.77 5.87
CA GLY A 9 0.75 27.45 7.27
C GLY A 9 -0.73 27.12 7.48
N ARG A 10 -1.44 26.71 6.42
CA ARG A 10 -2.89 26.49 6.44
C ARG A 10 -3.22 25.08 6.95
N ALA A 11 -4.04 25.02 7.99
CA ALA A 11 -4.60 23.75 8.47
C ALA A 11 -5.32 23.02 7.33
N THR A 12 -4.99 21.74 7.14
CA THR A 12 -5.52 20.92 6.06
C THR A 12 -5.98 19.59 6.60
N LEU A 13 -7.21 19.21 6.26
CA LEU A 13 -7.76 17.89 6.48
C LEU A 13 -7.99 17.22 5.13
N THR A 14 -7.44 16.04 4.93
CA THR A 14 -7.51 15.30 3.66
C THR A 14 -7.66 13.81 3.91
N PHE A 15 -8.21 13.10 2.93
CA PHE A 15 -8.15 11.65 2.92
C PHE A 15 -6.73 11.20 2.60
N ASN A 16 -6.21 10.26 3.38
CA ASN A 16 -4.89 9.67 3.19
C ASN A 16 -4.90 8.20 3.64
N TRP A 17 -3.82 7.47 3.37
CA TRP A 17 -3.62 6.10 3.82
C TRP A 17 -2.15 5.86 4.10
N THR A 18 -1.86 4.78 4.83
CA THR A 18 -0.50 4.26 5.08
C THR A 18 -0.53 2.78 4.73
N PRO A 19 0.46 2.24 3.98
CA PRO A 19 1.67 2.93 3.51
C PRO A 19 1.46 3.84 2.29
N ASN A 20 2.10 5.02 2.30
CA ASN A 20 2.04 6.02 1.22
C ASN A 20 3.28 6.94 1.19
N PHE A 21 3.47 7.72 0.12
CA PHE A 21 4.61 8.64 -0.02
C PHE A 21 4.63 9.74 1.06
N THR A 22 3.47 10.08 1.62
CA THR A 22 3.31 11.10 2.67
C THR A 22 3.77 10.64 4.06
N ASP A 23 4.04 9.35 4.26
CA ASP A 23 4.40 8.81 5.57
C ASP A 23 5.68 9.44 6.13
N ALA A 24 6.58 9.90 5.26
CA ALA A 24 7.82 10.58 5.64
C ALA A 24 7.63 12.07 6.00
N ASP A 25 6.48 12.67 5.67
CA ASP A 25 6.24 14.12 5.76
C ASP A 25 5.58 14.56 7.08
N GLY A 26 5.42 13.65 8.04
CA GLY A 26 4.93 13.96 9.40
C GLY A 26 3.42 14.17 9.51
N PHE A 27 2.63 13.63 8.58
CA PHE A 27 1.18 13.58 8.71
C PHE A 27 0.75 12.71 9.89
N VAL A 28 -0.36 13.07 10.53
CA VAL A 28 -1.00 12.27 11.57
C VAL A 28 -2.43 11.92 11.16
N PHE A 29 -2.87 10.71 11.49
CA PHE A 29 -4.27 10.33 11.33
C PHE A 29 -5.11 10.86 12.47
N ILE A 30 -6.34 11.25 12.17
CA ILE A 30 -7.35 11.47 13.21
C ILE A 30 -7.67 10.12 13.86
N GLU A 31 -7.63 10.09 15.19
CA GLU A 31 -8.04 8.94 15.99
C GLU A 31 -9.57 8.91 16.12
N TRP A 32 -10.22 8.17 15.22
CA TRP A 32 -11.64 7.87 15.28
C TRP A 32 -11.93 6.67 16.20
N PRO A 33 -13.20 6.47 16.64
CA PRO A 33 -13.57 5.26 17.36
C PRO A 33 -13.17 3.98 16.59
N PRO A 34 -12.70 2.90 17.25
CA PRO A 34 -12.20 1.72 16.56
C PRO A 34 -13.23 1.06 15.63
N TYR A 35 -12.75 0.56 14.50
CA TYR A 35 -13.58 -0.26 13.60
C TYR A 35 -14.00 -1.57 14.28
N TYR A 36 -15.22 -2.02 14.01
CA TYR A 36 -15.71 -3.36 14.32
C TYR A 36 -16.55 -3.89 13.16
N LEU A 37 -16.62 -5.22 13.02
CA LEU A 37 -17.45 -5.87 12.00
C LEU A 37 -18.92 -5.53 12.26
N GLY A 38 -19.63 -5.02 11.25
CA GLY A 38 -21.01 -4.54 11.41
C GLY A 38 -21.15 -3.03 11.65
N CYS A 39 -20.05 -2.28 11.83
CA CYS A 39 -20.13 -0.85 12.09
C CYS A 39 -20.71 -0.04 10.92
N ARG A 40 -20.40 -0.42 9.67
CA ARG A 40 -20.80 0.37 8.50
C ARG A 40 -22.29 0.21 8.25
N LYS A 41 -22.92 1.23 7.66
CA LYS A 41 -24.36 1.19 7.30
C LYS A 41 -24.70 0.01 6.38
N GLN A 42 -23.79 -0.31 5.44
CA GLN A 42 -23.93 -1.47 4.55
C GLN A 42 -23.87 -2.82 5.28
N ASP A 43 -23.31 -2.84 6.49
CA ASP A 43 -23.21 -4.02 7.36
C ASP A 43 -24.27 -3.99 8.49
N GLY A 44 -25.21 -3.03 8.47
CA GLY A 44 -26.28 -2.87 9.46
C GLY A 44 -26.00 -1.91 10.63
N GLY A 45 -24.86 -1.23 10.66
CA GLY A 45 -24.48 -0.29 11.73
C GLY A 45 -24.77 1.19 11.44
N ASP A 46 -24.21 2.09 12.25
CA ASP A 46 -24.44 3.54 12.16
C ASP A 46 -23.28 4.35 11.52
N SER A 47 -22.17 3.67 11.19
CA SER A 47 -20.93 4.23 10.62
C SER A 47 -20.20 5.24 11.51
N LYS A 48 -20.35 5.14 12.85
CA LYS A 48 -19.61 5.97 13.82
C LYS A 48 -18.29 5.34 14.29
N CYS A 49 -17.56 4.72 13.36
CA CYS A 49 -16.22 4.21 13.59
C CYS A 49 -15.26 4.66 12.49
N GLY A 50 -13.96 4.60 12.77
CA GLY A 50 -12.89 4.80 11.82
C GLY A 50 -12.76 3.67 10.81
N SER A 51 -11.76 3.81 9.94
CA SER A 51 -11.40 2.75 8.99
C SER A 51 -10.74 1.56 9.71
N PRO A 52 -10.87 0.34 9.19
CA PRO A 52 -10.17 -0.81 9.73
C PRO A 52 -8.65 -0.61 9.62
N ILE A 53 -7.96 -0.84 10.74
CA ILE A 53 -6.50 -0.94 10.79
C ILE A 53 -6.17 -2.42 10.56
N GLY A 54 -5.35 -2.72 9.55
CA GLY A 54 -5.08 -4.12 9.25
C GLY A 54 -4.22 -4.37 8.02
N TRP A 55 -4.68 -5.34 7.22
CA TRP A 55 -3.87 -6.02 6.23
C TRP A 55 -4.08 -5.48 4.81
N LEU A 56 -3.02 -5.56 4.01
CA LEU A 56 -3.11 -5.52 2.55
C LEU A 56 -3.00 -6.96 2.04
N LYS A 57 -4.11 -7.54 1.60
CA LYS A 57 -4.15 -8.93 1.11
C LYS A 57 -3.94 -9.00 -0.39
N LYS A 58 -3.38 -10.13 -0.82
CA LYS A 58 -3.33 -10.56 -2.22
C LYS A 58 -4.38 -11.63 -2.44
N ALA A 59 -5.12 -11.53 -3.54
CA ALA A 59 -6.10 -12.54 -3.94
C ALA A 59 -5.75 -13.08 -5.32
N ALA A 60 -6.02 -14.36 -5.54
CA ALA A 60 -5.77 -15.06 -6.79
C ALA A 60 -7.01 -15.84 -7.20
N ASN A 61 -7.24 -15.95 -8.51
CA ASN A 61 -8.23 -16.86 -9.05
C ASN A 61 -7.87 -18.32 -8.68
N TYR A 62 -8.86 -19.15 -8.34
CA TYR A 62 -8.65 -20.54 -7.94
C TYR A 62 -7.94 -21.42 -8.98
N LYS A 63 -7.98 -21.03 -10.27
CA LYS A 63 -7.26 -21.72 -11.36
C LYS A 63 -5.77 -21.35 -11.41
N PHE A 64 -5.35 -20.22 -10.84
CA PHE A 64 -3.96 -19.75 -10.92
C PHE A 64 -2.93 -20.77 -10.39
N PRO A 65 -3.10 -21.40 -9.21
CA PRO A 65 -2.19 -22.46 -8.77
C PRO A 65 -2.19 -23.70 -9.67
N LYS A 66 -3.25 -23.92 -10.46
CA LYS A 66 -3.38 -25.09 -11.35
C LYS A 66 -2.73 -24.83 -12.71
N THR A 67 -2.89 -23.63 -13.25
CA THR A 67 -2.43 -23.28 -14.60
C THR A 67 -1.02 -22.70 -14.62
N HIS A 68 -0.59 -22.02 -13.55
CA HIS A 68 0.72 -21.39 -13.46
C HIS A 68 1.33 -21.60 -12.05
N PRO A 69 1.61 -22.84 -11.64
CA PRO A 69 2.04 -23.17 -10.28
C PRO A 69 3.30 -22.41 -9.83
N ALA A 70 4.29 -22.26 -10.72
CA ALA A 70 5.52 -21.52 -10.42
C ALA A 70 5.25 -20.02 -10.17
N ALA A 71 4.43 -19.39 -11.02
CA ALA A 71 4.04 -17.98 -10.84
C ALA A 71 3.17 -17.80 -9.58
N TYR A 72 2.27 -18.73 -9.29
CA TYR A 72 1.47 -18.71 -8.07
C TYR A 72 2.34 -18.82 -6.81
N MET A 73 3.41 -19.64 -6.85
CA MET A 73 4.36 -19.74 -5.75
C MET A 73 5.06 -18.41 -5.51
N ALA A 74 5.57 -17.76 -6.55
CA ALA A 74 6.16 -16.43 -6.45
C ALA A 74 5.16 -15.39 -5.93
N PHE A 75 3.95 -15.38 -6.49
CA PHE A 75 2.86 -14.50 -6.05
C PHE A 75 2.50 -14.71 -4.58
N SER A 76 2.49 -15.95 -4.10
CA SER A 76 2.17 -16.28 -2.71
C SER A 76 3.26 -15.79 -1.76
N ARG A 77 4.54 -15.87 -2.17
CA ARG A 77 5.71 -15.39 -1.41
C ARG A 77 5.89 -13.87 -1.43
N MET A 78 5.42 -13.21 -2.48
CA MET A 78 5.58 -11.77 -2.66
C MET A 78 5.08 -10.97 -1.45
N SER A 79 5.93 -10.21 -0.77
CA SER A 79 5.50 -9.44 0.40
C SER A 79 6.27 -8.14 0.45
N PHE A 80 5.55 -7.03 0.58
CA PHE A 80 6.15 -5.71 0.68
C PHE A 80 5.93 -5.14 2.07
N THR A 81 6.98 -4.52 2.61
CA THR A 81 6.89 -3.73 3.84
C THR A 81 6.22 -2.39 3.57
N ALA A 82 5.77 -1.72 4.64
CA ALA A 82 5.22 -0.37 4.55
C ALA A 82 6.21 0.60 3.90
N GLY A 83 7.49 0.56 4.30
CA GLY A 83 8.54 1.41 3.73
C GLY A 83 8.77 1.17 2.23
N GLN A 84 8.70 -0.08 1.78
CA GLN A 84 8.80 -0.39 0.35
C GLN A 84 7.62 0.19 -0.43
N ILE A 85 6.39 0.01 0.04
CA ILE A 85 5.20 0.56 -0.63
C ILE A 85 5.23 2.09 -0.67
N GLY A 86 5.59 2.74 0.44
CA GLY A 86 5.76 4.19 0.49
C GLY A 86 6.83 4.69 -0.49
N SER A 87 7.98 3.99 -0.58
CA SER A 87 9.03 4.34 -1.53
C SER A 87 8.59 4.16 -3.00
N MET A 88 7.79 3.12 -3.30
CA MET A 88 7.25 2.92 -4.64
C MET A 88 6.25 4.02 -5.02
N ALA A 89 5.41 4.46 -4.09
CA ALA A 89 4.50 5.60 -4.31
C ALA A 89 5.29 6.90 -4.56
N ALA A 90 6.37 7.14 -3.80
CA ALA A 90 7.20 8.33 -3.96
C ALA A 90 7.83 8.46 -5.36
N LEU A 91 8.25 7.35 -5.99
CA LEU A 91 8.79 7.36 -7.36
C LEU A 91 7.82 7.97 -8.38
N VAL A 92 6.52 7.80 -8.17
CA VAL A 92 5.49 8.34 -9.08
C VAL A 92 5.03 9.71 -8.61
N ASP A 93 4.65 9.84 -7.34
CA ASP A 93 4.01 11.05 -6.83
C ASP A 93 4.98 12.21 -6.57
N LEU A 94 6.24 11.91 -6.25
CA LEU A 94 7.28 12.92 -6.03
C LEU A 94 8.22 13.02 -7.24
N ASP A 95 8.77 11.89 -7.68
CA ASP A 95 9.78 11.87 -8.76
C ASP A 95 9.16 11.92 -10.16
N LYS A 96 7.83 11.86 -10.26
CA LYS A 96 7.06 12.00 -11.51
C LYS A 96 7.41 10.95 -12.58
N MET A 97 7.86 9.77 -12.15
CA MET A 97 8.07 8.65 -13.06
C MET A 97 6.76 8.07 -13.56
N SER A 98 6.79 7.44 -14.74
CA SER A 98 5.72 6.52 -15.13
C SER A 98 5.72 5.30 -14.20
N HIS A 99 4.59 4.62 -14.08
CA HIS A 99 4.51 3.39 -13.28
C HIS A 99 5.48 2.32 -13.79
N GLN A 100 5.68 2.25 -15.11
CA GLN A 100 6.60 1.31 -15.76
C GLN A 100 8.05 1.61 -15.43
N ASP A 101 8.44 2.89 -15.48
CA ASP A 101 9.82 3.31 -15.16
C ASP A 101 10.10 3.15 -13.67
N ALA A 102 9.13 3.51 -12.81
CA ALA A 102 9.21 3.32 -11.37
C ALA A 102 9.36 1.82 -11.02
N ALA A 103 8.58 0.94 -11.64
CA ALA A 103 8.69 -0.50 -11.43
C ALA A 103 10.05 -1.04 -11.90
N THR A 104 10.52 -0.62 -13.08
CA THR A 104 11.83 -1.00 -13.62
C THR A 104 12.95 -0.60 -12.66
N LYS A 105 12.92 0.66 -12.20
CA LYS A 105 13.89 1.19 -11.24
C LYS A 105 13.84 0.43 -9.92
N TRP A 106 12.65 0.23 -9.36
CA TRP A 106 12.50 -0.46 -8.08
C TRP A 106 13.04 -1.89 -8.16
N LEU A 107 12.77 -2.62 -9.25
CA LEU A 107 13.30 -3.97 -9.46
C LEU A 107 14.83 -3.99 -9.53
N ALA A 108 15.44 -3.02 -10.23
CA ALA A 108 16.90 -2.89 -10.31
C ALA A 108 17.52 -2.59 -8.95
N ASP A 109 16.90 -1.70 -8.16
CA ASP A 109 17.42 -1.26 -6.87
C ASP A 109 17.19 -2.30 -5.75
N ASN A 110 16.21 -3.21 -5.91
CA ASN A 110 15.74 -4.12 -4.86
C ASN A 110 15.86 -5.60 -5.23
N GLU A 111 16.88 -5.98 -6.03
CA GLU A 111 17.07 -7.36 -6.48
C GLU A 111 17.03 -8.40 -5.35
N LYS A 112 17.70 -8.11 -4.22
CA LYS A 112 17.74 -9.02 -3.07
C LYS A 112 16.34 -9.32 -2.52
N VAL A 113 15.44 -8.34 -2.58
CA VAL A 113 14.07 -8.45 -2.08
C VAL A 113 13.28 -9.38 -2.99
N TRP A 114 13.12 -9.03 -4.26
CA TRP A 114 12.22 -9.78 -5.15
C TRP A 114 12.79 -11.14 -5.56
N LYS A 115 14.12 -11.28 -5.70
CA LYS A 115 14.73 -12.59 -6.03
C LYS A 115 14.45 -13.62 -4.93
N SER A 116 14.38 -13.21 -3.67
CA SER A 116 13.99 -14.10 -2.56
C SER A 116 12.56 -14.63 -2.69
N MET A 117 11.69 -13.90 -3.40
CA MET A 117 10.28 -14.26 -3.60
C MET A 117 10.09 -15.17 -4.82
N THR A 118 10.99 -15.12 -5.80
CA THR A 118 10.87 -15.83 -7.09
C THR A 118 11.74 -17.09 -7.22
N GLY A 119 12.58 -17.40 -6.22
CA GLY A 119 13.47 -18.57 -6.25
C GLY A 119 12.72 -19.91 -6.20
N VAL A 120 13.26 -20.94 -6.87
CA VAL A 120 12.70 -22.30 -6.88
C VAL A 120 13.10 -23.04 -5.58
N GLY A 121 12.13 -23.62 -4.88
CA GLY A 121 12.39 -24.70 -3.92
C GLY A 121 12.89 -24.36 -2.51
N MET A 122 12.78 -23.11 -2.04
CA MET A 122 12.92 -22.82 -0.59
C MET A 122 11.70 -23.30 0.20
#